data_AF-A0A965N226-F1
#
_entry.id   AF-A0A965N226-F1
#
_cell.length_a   1.000
_cell.length_b   1.000
_cell.length_c   1.000
_cell.angle_alpha   90.00
_cell.angle_beta   90.00
_cell.angle_gamma   90.00
#
_symmetry.space_group_name_H-M   'P 1'
#
loop_
_entity.id
_entity.type
_entity.pdbx_description
1 polymer ?
#
loop_
_entity_poly.entity_id
_entity_poly.type
_entity_poly.pdbx_seq_one_letter_code
_entity_poly.pdbx_strand_id
1 'polypeptide(L)'
;GMSMCVLGMSEEFKRDGIAVNALWPRTAIDTAALQMIPGIDTATCRKPEILSDAAYIILNRNSKECTGNFFVDDEVLASEGITDLEKYSVVPGTKDFLLDFFLD
;
A
#
# COMPACT_ATOMS: atom_id res chain seq x y z
N GLY A 1 2.17 6.24 14.96
CA GLY A 1 3.64 6.39 15.19
C GLY A 1 4.34 6.69 13.89
N MET A 2 4.53 5.68 13.05
CA MET A 2 5.22 5.79 11.75
C MET A 2 4.65 6.89 10.84
N SER A 3 3.31 7.04 10.79
CA SER A 3 2.67 8.09 9.98
C SER A 3 3.03 9.51 10.43
N MET A 4 3.25 9.73 11.73
CA MET A 4 3.69 11.05 12.23
C MET A 4 5.15 11.33 11.87
N CYS A 5 6.00 10.29 11.77
CA CYS A 5 7.37 10.44 11.29
C CYS A 5 7.40 10.92 9.84
N VAL A 6 6.47 10.45 8.99
CA VAL A 6 6.35 10.92 7.60
C VAL A 6 6.12 12.43 7.56
N LEU A 7 5.17 12.96 8.34
CA LEU A 7 4.88 14.40 8.37
C LEU A 7 6.09 15.25 8.79
N GLY A 8 6.85 14.80 9.79
CA GLY A 8 8.04 15.54 10.25
C GLY A 8 9.17 15.47 9.23
N MET A 9 9.51 14.26 8.79
CA MET A 9 10.68 14.01 7.94
C MET A 9 10.46 14.49 6.51
N SER A 10 9.22 14.51 6.00
CA SER A 10 8.94 15.01 4.65
C SER A 10 9.28 16.48 4.48
N GLU A 11 9.05 17.29 5.53
CA GLU A 11 9.42 18.71 5.53
C GLU A 11 10.89 18.92 5.95
N GLU A 12 11.40 18.13 6.90
CA GLU A 12 12.79 18.21 7.35
C GLU A 12 13.79 17.99 6.22
N PHE A 13 13.58 16.97 5.38
CA PHE A 13 14.51 16.58 4.31
C PHE A 13 14.13 17.12 2.91
N LYS A 14 13.12 17.98 2.83
CA LYS A 14 12.64 18.55 1.57
C LYS A 14 13.73 19.28 0.80
N ARG A 15 14.56 20.04 1.51
CA ARG A 15 15.71 20.78 0.95
C ARG A 15 16.78 19.85 0.35
N ASP A 16 16.89 18.64 0.89
CA ASP A 16 17.85 17.62 0.47
C ASP A 16 17.29 16.78 -0.69
N GLY A 17 16.03 17.01 -1.09
CA GLY A 17 15.36 16.30 -2.17
C GLY A 17 15.01 14.84 -1.84
N ILE A 18 14.92 14.52 -0.55
CA ILE A 18 14.55 13.17 -0.07
C ILE A 18 13.04 13.13 0.16
N ALA A 19 12.38 12.22 -0.57
CA ALA A 19 10.95 11.97 -0.41
C ALA A 19 10.70 11.04 0.79
N VAL A 20 9.75 11.42 1.64
CA VAL A 20 9.26 10.57 2.73
C VAL A 20 7.75 10.44 2.57
N ASN A 21 7.26 9.22 2.39
CA ASN A 21 5.85 8.91 2.20
C ASN A 21 5.49 7.64 2.97
N ALA A 22 4.20 7.42 3.22
CA ALA A 22 3.66 6.13 3.67
C ALA A 22 2.92 5.43 2.52
N LEU A 23 2.92 4.11 2.55
CA LEU A 23 2.08 3.26 1.71
C LEU A 23 1.38 2.24 2.62
N TRP A 24 0.06 2.09 2.42
CA TRP A 24 -0.77 1.17 3.17
C TRP A 24 -1.63 0.33 2.22
N PRO A 25 -1.87 -0.97 2.50
CA PRO A 25 -2.75 -1.76 1.65
C PRO A 25 -4.22 -1.50 2.02
N ARG A 26 -5.12 -1.51 1.04
CA ARG A 26 -6.57 -1.42 1.33
C ARG A 26 -7.11 -2.68 1.99
N THR A 27 -6.55 -3.83 1.62
CA THR A 27 -7.01 -5.15 2.03
C THR A 27 -5.88 -5.91 2.70
N ALA A 28 -6.21 -6.87 3.55
CA ALA A 28 -5.25 -7.78 4.14
C ALA A 28 -4.37 -8.46 3.08
N ILE A 29 -3.08 -8.60 3.37
CA ILE A 29 -2.08 -9.15 2.45
C ILE A 29 -1.61 -10.50 2.95
N ASP A 30 -1.69 -11.52 2.09
CA ASP A 30 -1.27 -12.90 2.40
C ASP A 30 0.25 -12.95 2.60
N THR A 31 0.65 -12.86 3.85
CA THR A 31 2.03 -12.97 4.31
C THR A 31 2.12 -14.04 5.40
N ALA A 32 3.32 -14.60 5.59
CA ALA A 32 3.55 -15.58 6.66
C ALA A 32 3.18 -15.06 8.06
N ALA A 33 3.31 -13.75 8.30
CA ALA A 33 2.89 -13.13 9.56
C ALA A 33 1.38 -13.14 9.75
N LEU A 34 0.61 -12.86 8.69
CA LEU A 34 -0.85 -12.85 8.73
C LEU A 34 -1.41 -14.26 8.99
N GLN A 35 -0.77 -15.29 8.44
CA GLN A 35 -1.10 -16.70 8.65
C GLN A 35 -0.99 -17.16 10.11
N MET A 36 -0.27 -16.40 10.96
CA MET A 36 -0.14 -16.71 12.39
C MET A 36 -1.27 -16.12 13.24
N ILE A 37 -2.14 -15.28 12.68
CA ILE A 37 -3.23 -14.65 13.41
C ILE A 37 -4.46 -15.57 13.38
N PRO A 38 -4.96 -16.04 14.54
CA PRO A 38 -6.14 -16.91 14.58
C PRO A 38 -7.38 -16.21 14.00
N GLY A 39 -8.09 -16.89 13.10
CA GLY A 39 -9.37 -16.43 12.56
C GLY A 39 -9.28 -15.60 11.27
N ILE A 40 -8.09 -15.38 10.71
CA ILE A 40 -7.95 -14.76 9.39
C ILE A 40 -8.08 -15.82 8.30
N ASP A 41 -9.00 -15.59 7.36
CA ASP A 41 -9.10 -16.36 6.13
C ASP A 41 -8.19 -15.74 5.05
N THR A 42 -7.09 -16.42 4.72
CA THR A 42 -6.17 -15.93 3.69
C THR A 42 -6.76 -15.98 2.28
N ALA A 43 -7.85 -16.71 2.06
CA ALA A 43 -8.54 -16.74 0.77
C ALA A 43 -9.19 -15.40 0.41
N THR A 44 -9.48 -14.55 1.41
CA THR A 44 -10.05 -13.21 1.24
C THR A 44 -8.98 -12.11 1.27
N CYS A 45 -7.70 -12.48 1.15
CA CYS A 45 -6.58 -11.55 1.08
C CYS A 45 -6.13 -11.29 -0.36
N ARG A 46 -5.33 -10.24 -0.54
CA ARG A 46 -4.55 -10.01 -1.76
C ARG A 46 -3.11 -10.47 -1.60
N LYS A 47 -2.46 -10.73 -2.71
CA LYS A 47 -1.05 -11.13 -2.78
C LYS A 47 -0.14 -9.91 -2.59
N PRO A 48 1.07 -10.08 -2.03
CA PRO A 48 2.00 -8.99 -1.73
C PRO A 48 2.49 -8.19 -2.95
N GLU A 49 2.31 -8.70 -4.17
CA GLU A 49 2.65 -8.01 -5.40
C GLU A 49 1.88 -6.69 -5.57
N ILE A 50 0.68 -6.53 -4.99
CA ILE A 50 -0.07 -5.26 -5.09
C ILE A 50 0.67 -4.10 -4.42
N LEU A 51 1.21 -4.33 -3.22
CA LEU A 51 2.03 -3.36 -2.51
C LEU A 51 3.38 -3.16 -3.21
N SER A 52 3.93 -4.21 -3.80
CA SER A 52 5.20 -4.14 -4.52
C SER A 52 5.08 -3.25 -5.77
N ASP A 53 4.02 -3.43 -6.56
CA ASP A 53 3.74 -2.63 -7.75
C ASP A 53 3.44 -1.17 -7.36
N ALA A 54 2.63 -0.94 -6.31
CA ALA A 54 2.37 0.40 -5.79
C ALA A 54 3.65 1.10 -5.28
N ALA A 55 4.50 0.39 -4.55
CA ALA A 55 5.79 0.91 -4.09
C ALA A 55 6.71 1.25 -5.26
N TYR A 56 6.75 0.40 -6.29
CA TYR A 56 7.53 0.66 -7.51
C TYR A 56 7.11 1.96 -8.18
N ILE A 57 5.80 2.23 -8.29
CA ILE A 57 5.28 3.48 -8.85
C ILE A 57 5.74 4.67 -8.01
N ILE A 58 5.57 4.64 -6.69
CA ILE A 58 5.96 5.74 -5.79
C ILE A 58 7.46 6.01 -5.88
N LEU A 59 8.29 4.95 -5.87
CA LEU A 59 9.75 5.06 -5.91
C LEU A 59 10.29 5.65 -7.22
N ASN A 60 9.52 5.57 -8.32
CA ASN A 60 9.88 6.17 -9.60
C ASN A 60 9.35 7.61 -9.78
N ARG A 61 8.56 8.15 -8.84
CA ARG A 61 8.13 9.54 -8.87
C ARG A 61 9.27 10.50 -8.53
N ASN A 62 9.18 11.73 -9.02
CA ASN A 62 10.14 12.77 -8.68
C ASN A 62 10.13 13.05 -7.17
N SER A 63 11.25 12.75 -6.51
CA SER A 63 11.38 12.85 -5.05
C SER A 63 11.24 14.27 -4.50
N LYS A 64 11.45 15.30 -5.35
CA LYS A 64 11.29 16.71 -4.96
C LYS A 64 9.83 17.16 -4.91
N GLU A 65 8.95 16.44 -5.59
CA GLU A 65 7.52 16.78 -5.72
C GLU A 65 6.64 15.79 -4.96
N CYS A 66 7.03 14.52 -4.88
CA CYS A 66 6.27 13.45 -4.25
C CYS A 66 6.80 13.13 -2.85
N THR A 67 6.48 13.98 -1.86
CA THR A 67 6.84 13.79 -0.45
C THR A 67 5.68 14.19 0.47
N GLY A 68 5.58 13.59 1.67
CA GLY A 68 4.56 13.87 2.67
C GLY A 68 3.20 13.19 2.44
N ASN A 69 3.13 12.18 1.56
CA ASN A 69 1.88 11.52 1.18
C ASN A 69 1.60 10.25 2.00
N PHE A 70 0.32 9.91 2.10
CA PHE A 70 -0.18 8.67 2.67
C PHE A 70 -0.95 7.92 1.60
N PHE A 71 -0.25 7.02 0.90
CA PHE A 71 -0.79 6.30 -0.23
C PHE A 71 -1.55 5.06 0.19
N VAL A 72 -2.62 4.74 -0.54
CA VAL A 72 -3.24 3.42 -0.54
C VAL A 72 -2.92 2.72 -1.86
N ASP A 73 -2.57 1.44 -1.78
CA ASP A 73 -2.08 0.62 -2.91
C ASP A 73 -2.98 0.68 -4.15
N ASP A 74 -4.29 0.52 -4.00
CA ASP A 74 -5.24 0.57 -5.11
C ASP A 74 -5.40 1.95 -5.75
N GLU A 75 -5.36 3.02 -4.95
CA GLU A 75 -5.38 4.39 -5.45
C GLU A 75 -4.11 4.73 -6.23
N VAL A 76 -2.95 4.23 -5.78
CA VAL A 76 -1.68 4.39 -6.53
C VAL A 76 -1.77 3.68 -7.87
N LEU A 77 -2.23 2.43 -7.88
CA LEU A 77 -2.39 1.65 -9.11
C LEU A 77 -3.41 2.30 -10.07
N ALA A 78 -4.53 2.78 -9.53
CA ALA A 78 -5.54 3.49 -10.31
C ALA A 78 -4.99 4.78 -10.94
N SER A 79 -4.07 5.48 -10.27
CA SER A 79 -3.41 6.68 -10.82
C SER A 79 -2.56 6.38 -12.07
N GLU A 80 -2.12 5.13 -12.25
CA GLU A 80 -1.44 4.63 -13.46
C GLU A 80 -2.40 3.90 -14.42
N GLY A 81 -3.72 4.01 -14.20
CA GLY A 81 -4.75 3.37 -15.03
C GLY A 81 -4.98 1.88 -14.73
N ILE A 82 -4.38 1.33 -13.68
CA ILE A 82 -4.55 -0.08 -13.27
C ILE A 82 -5.73 -0.17 -12.31
N THR A 83 -6.91 -0.48 -12.84
CA THR A 83 -8.15 -0.63 -12.05
C THR A 83 -8.65 -2.07 -11.95
N ASP A 84 -8.22 -2.95 -12.84
CA ASP A 84 -8.44 -4.39 -12.72
C ASP A 84 -7.36 -5.00 -11.79
N LEU A 85 -7.78 -5.30 -10.56
CA LEU A 85 -6.91 -5.80 -9.50
C LEU A 85 -6.99 -7.33 -9.33
N GLU A 86 -7.70 -8.02 -10.21
CA GLU A 86 -7.97 -9.46 -10.07
C GLU A 86 -6.70 -10.31 -10.02
N LYS A 87 -5.63 -9.88 -10.71
CA LYS A 87 -4.32 -10.57 -10.68
C LYS A 87 -3.73 -10.66 -9.26
N TYR A 88 -4.10 -9.74 -8.38
CA TYR A 88 -3.64 -9.68 -7.00
C TYR A 88 -4.52 -10.48 -6.04
N SER A 89 -5.67 -11.01 -6.47
CA SER A 89 -6.49 -11.88 -5.63
C SER A 89 -5.74 -13.18 -5.34
N VAL A 90 -5.69 -13.62 -4.07
CA VAL A 90 -5.14 -14.95 -3.73
C VAL A 90 -5.98 -16.04 -4.38
N VAL A 91 -7.30 -15.93 -4.24
CA VAL A 91 -8.29 -16.78 -4.92
C VAL A 91 -8.98 -15.97 -6.03
N PRO A 92 -8.92 -16.40 -7.30
CA PRO A 92 -9.64 -15.74 -8.38
C PRO A 92 -11.16 -15.75 -8.16
N GLY A 93 -11.82 -14.64 -8.49
CA GLY A 93 -13.26 -14.43 -8.35
C GLY A 93 -13.69 -13.96 -6.96
N THR A 94 -12.77 -13.77 -6.01
CA THR A 94 -13.06 -13.20 -4.69
C THR A 94 -13.59 -11.77 -4.85
N LYS A 95 -14.73 -11.50 -4.21
CA LYS A 95 -15.37 -10.17 -4.21
C LYS A 95 -15.44 -9.52 -2.83
N ASP A 96 -15.35 -10.34 -1.79
CA ASP A 96 -15.39 -9.92 -0.40
C ASP A 96 -13.99 -10.07 0.18
N PHE A 97 -13.26 -8.96 0.21
CA PHE A 97 -11.89 -8.93 0.72
C PHE A 97 -11.91 -8.44 2.16
N LEU A 98 -11.03 -9.01 2.99
CA LEU A 98 -10.80 -8.50 4.33
C LEU A 98 -10.15 -7.11 4.21
N LEU A 99 -10.86 -6.06 4.62
CA LEU A 99 -10.28 -4.71 4.71
C LEU A 99 -9.16 -4.70 5.73
N ASP A 100 -8.07 -4.00 5.38
CA ASP A 100 -6.99 -3.80 6.34
C ASP A 100 -7.40 -2.78 7.40
N PHE A 101 -6.73 -2.82 8.53
CA PHE A 101 -6.98 -1.93 9.64
C PHE A 101 -6.81 -0.46 9.23
N PHE A 102 -7.59 0.42 9.88
CA PHE A 102 -7.54 1.88 9.74
C PHE A 102 -8.11 2.48 8.45
N LEU A 103 -8.76 1.67 7.62
CA LEU A 103 -9.53 2.10 6.46
C LEU A 103 -10.99 1.64 6.62
N ASP A 104 -11.93 2.51 6.25
CA ASP A 104 -13.38 2.28 6.30
C ASP A 104 -13.96 2.01 4.90
#